data_AF-A0A9E0YPY0-F1
#
_entry.id   AF-A0A9E0YPY0-F1
#
_cell.length_a   1.000
_cell.length_b   1.000
_cell.length_c   1.000
_cell.angle_alpha   90.00
_cell.angle_beta   90.00
_cell.angle_gamma   90.00
#
_symmetry.space_group_name_H-M   'P 1'
#
loop_
_entity.id
_entity.type
_entity.pdbx_description
1 polymer ?
#
loop_
_entity_poly.entity_id
_entity_poly.type
_entity_poly.pdbx_seq_one_letter_code
_entity_poly.pdbx_strand_id
1 'polypeptide(L)'
;MKTPPGLEVVLSSVLVSLTFVAFAALMLVLPLYRLAVVHWPEPIIEHVYADGTTGLHESVPAIGDNGVERSRPLTAARIEFADGNRVLGYVVSVRNAGGVIEQPPSGTAWQPVTRECELALIQPGEPVAWRACAEIVEVSKPNRMRLVTRARLAVARAFPGLLSP
;
A
#
# COMPACT_ATOMS: atom_id res chain seq x y z
N MET A 1 21.27 -45.79 -35.26
CA MET A 1 20.28 -45.86 -34.17
C MET A 1 20.83 -45.08 -32.98
N LYS A 2 20.13 -44.03 -32.52
CA LYS A 2 20.51 -43.30 -31.29
C LYS A 2 19.89 -44.04 -30.10
N THR A 3 20.72 -44.61 -29.25
CA THR A 3 20.31 -45.19 -27.96
C THR A 3 19.61 -44.12 -27.13
N PRO A 4 18.45 -44.41 -26.52
CA PRO A 4 17.80 -43.45 -25.64
C PRO A 4 18.70 -43.16 -24.43
N PRO A 5 18.71 -41.91 -23.93
CA PRO A 5 19.50 -41.56 -22.75
C PRO A 5 19.05 -42.39 -21.55
N GLY A 6 20.03 -42.87 -20.76
CA GLY A 6 19.75 -43.59 -19.52
C GLY A 6 18.97 -42.73 -18.53
N LEU A 7 18.12 -43.38 -17.72
CA LEU A 7 17.26 -42.73 -16.73
C LEU A 7 18.03 -41.74 -15.83
N GLU A 8 19.27 -42.10 -15.46
CA GLU A 8 20.16 -41.25 -14.65
C GLU A 8 20.50 -39.92 -15.33
N VAL A 9 20.75 -39.92 -16.65
CA VAL A 9 21.08 -38.72 -17.43
C VAL A 9 19.87 -37.77 -17.50
N VAL A 10 18.67 -38.32 -17.65
CA VAL A 10 17.42 -37.55 -17.64
C VAL A 10 17.18 -36.96 -16.25
N LEU A 11 17.35 -37.74 -15.19
CA LEU A 11 17.15 -37.31 -13.81
C LEU A 11 18.12 -36.18 -13.43
N SER A 12 19.41 -36.31 -13.76
CA SER A 12 20.42 -35.27 -13.52
C SER A 12 20.12 -34.00 -14.31
N SER A 13 19.71 -34.10 -15.57
CA SER A 13 19.35 -32.95 -16.41
C SER A 13 18.13 -32.18 -15.87
N VAL A 14 17.10 -32.90 -15.41
CA VAL A 14 15.91 -32.31 -14.79
C VAL A 14 16.28 -31.64 -13.46
N LEU A 15 17.11 -32.28 -12.63
CA LEU A 15 17.55 -31.71 -11.36
C LEU A 15 18.34 -30.40 -11.57
N VAL A 16 19.25 -30.40 -12.53
CA VAL A 16 20.04 -29.21 -12.92
C VAL A 16 19.12 -28.12 -13.47
N SER A 17 18.15 -28.46 -14.31
CA SER A 17 17.19 -27.49 -14.85
C SER A 17 16.33 -26.87 -13.74
N LEU A 18 15.86 -27.68 -12.78
CA LEU A 18 15.08 -27.20 -11.63
C LEU A 18 15.88 -26.26 -10.74
N THR A 19 17.16 -26.57 -10.48
CA THR A 19 18.03 -25.68 -9.68
C THR A 19 18.32 -24.38 -10.41
N PHE A 20 18.56 -24.41 -11.72
CA PHE A 20 18.72 -23.18 -12.53
C PHE A 20 17.45 -22.33 -12.55
N VAL A 21 16.27 -22.94 -12.70
CA VAL A 21 14.99 -22.20 -12.66
C VAL A 21 14.74 -21.59 -11.28
N ALA A 22 14.97 -22.34 -10.21
CA ALA A 22 14.83 -21.82 -8.84
C ALA A 22 15.79 -20.65 -8.59
N PHE A 23 17.05 -20.78 -9.04
CA PHE A 23 18.05 -19.72 -8.92
C PHE A 23 17.68 -18.47 -9.72
N ALA A 24 17.28 -18.64 -10.99
CA ALA A 24 16.83 -17.53 -11.83
C ALA A 24 15.61 -16.82 -11.24
N ALA A 25 14.64 -17.57 -10.73
CA ALA A 25 13.48 -17.02 -10.02
C ALA A 25 13.93 -16.22 -8.79
N LEU A 26 14.85 -16.74 -7.98
CA LEU A 26 15.35 -16.05 -6.78
C LEU A 26 16.11 -14.76 -7.12
N MET A 27 16.90 -14.77 -8.19
CA MET A 27 17.59 -13.60 -8.72
C MET A 27 16.65 -12.53 -9.28
N LEU A 28 15.45 -12.91 -9.74
CA LEU A 28 14.39 -11.97 -10.15
C LEU A 28 13.54 -11.48 -8.97
N VAL A 29 13.25 -12.35 -8.00
CA VAL A 29 12.43 -12.02 -6.83
C VAL A 29 13.12 -11.00 -5.93
N LEU A 30 14.44 -11.10 -5.73
CA LEU A 30 15.17 -10.18 -4.85
C LEU A 30 15.06 -8.70 -5.27
N PRO A 31 15.35 -8.30 -6.53
CA PRO A 31 15.22 -6.91 -6.95
C PRO A 31 13.75 -6.45 -6.96
N LEU A 32 12.81 -7.31 -7.36
CA LEU A 32 11.37 -7.00 -7.28
C LEU A 32 10.91 -6.76 -5.85
N TYR A 33 11.38 -7.57 -4.90
CA TYR A 33 11.11 -7.40 -3.48
C TYR A 33 11.69 -6.09 -2.95
N ARG A 34 12.95 -5.76 -3.28
CA ARG A 34 13.58 -4.49 -2.87
C ARG A 34 12.83 -3.27 -3.41
N LEU A 35 12.29 -3.35 -4.61
CA LEU A 35 11.47 -2.28 -5.18
C LEU A 35 10.10 -2.22 -4.49
N ALA A 36 9.44 -3.35 -4.32
CA ALA A 36 8.10 -3.41 -3.72
C ALA A 36 8.10 -3.02 -2.23
N VAL A 37 9.13 -3.39 -1.46
CA VAL A 37 9.18 -3.13 -0.01
C VAL A 37 9.22 -1.63 0.29
N VAL A 38 9.87 -0.82 -0.55
CA VAL A 38 9.93 0.64 -0.40
C VAL A 38 8.56 1.30 -0.59
N HIS A 39 7.71 0.71 -1.43
CA HIS A 39 6.37 1.20 -1.72
C HIS A 39 5.27 0.44 -0.96
N TRP A 40 5.66 -0.41 -0.01
CA TRP A 40 4.74 -1.29 0.69
C TRP A 40 3.72 -0.47 1.50
N PRO A 41 2.41 -0.72 1.33
CA PRO A 41 1.40 -0.07 2.16
C PRO A 41 1.40 -0.70 3.55
N GLU A 42 2.18 -0.11 4.46
CA GLU A 42 2.24 -0.53 5.86
C GLU A 42 0.85 -0.42 6.53
N PRO A 43 0.47 -1.42 7.35
CA PRO A 43 -0.65 -1.29 8.28
C PRO A 43 -0.59 0.01 9.08
N ILE A 44 -1.77 0.58 9.35
CA ILE A 44 -1.90 1.77 10.20
C ILE A 44 -2.29 1.31 11.60
N ILE A 45 -1.55 1.78 12.60
CA ILE A 45 -1.74 1.50 14.01
C ILE A 45 -2.15 2.79 14.72
N GLU A 46 -3.12 2.69 15.62
CA GLU A 46 -3.46 3.77 16.53
C GLU A 46 -2.66 3.60 17.84
N HIS A 47 -1.92 4.64 18.21
CA HIS A 47 -1.17 4.74 19.46
C HIS A 47 -1.91 5.61 20.47
N VAL A 48 -1.72 5.30 21.75
CA VAL A 48 -2.06 6.18 22.88
C VAL A 48 -0.78 6.61 23.55
N TYR A 49 -0.66 7.90 23.77
CA TYR A 49 0.49 8.53 24.41
C TYR A 49 0.31 8.70 25.91
N ALA A 50 1.41 8.98 26.61
CA ALA A 50 1.41 9.18 28.06
C ALA A 50 0.58 10.41 28.50
N ASP A 51 0.40 11.40 27.61
CA ASP A 51 -0.47 12.56 27.83
C ASP A 51 -1.96 12.27 27.54
N GLY A 52 -2.30 11.04 27.15
CA GLY A 52 -3.65 10.60 26.83
C GLY A 52 -4.10 10.94 25.40
N THR A 53 -3.24 11.58 24.60
CA THR A 53 -3.54 11.84 23.18
C THR A 53 -3.43 10.54 22.36
N THR A 54 -4.07 10.55 21.19
CA THR A 54 -3.99 9.43 20.26
C THR A 54 -3.40 9.87 18.93
N GLY A 55 -2.65 8.98 18.30
CA GLY A 55 -2.01 9.22 17.00
C GLY A 55 -2.16 8.02 16.08
N LEU A 56 -2.03 8.23 14.78
CA LEU A 56 -1.96 7.16 13.78
C LEU A 56 -0.56 7.07 13.22
N HIS A 57 -0.04 5.84 13.12
CA HIS A 57 1.33 5.54 12.69
C HIS A 57 1.33 4.37 11.70
N GLU A 58 2.29 4.36 10.78
CA GLU A 58 2.58 3.16 10.00
C GLU A 58 3.32 2.13 10.88
N SER A 59 3.08 0.84 10.67
CA SER A 59 3.57 -0.23 11.55
C SER A 59 5.09 -0.42 11.58
N VAL A 60 5.83 0.19 10.65
CA VAL A 60 7.28 0.28 10.74
C VAL A 60 7.58 1.50 11.62
N PRO A 61 8.07 1.30 12.85
CA PRO A 61 8.19 2.40 13.80
C PRO A 61 9.18 3.44 13.29
N ALA A 62 8.77 4.70 13.29
CA ALA A 62 9.73 5.78 13.37
C ALA A 62 10.45 5.63 14.72
N ILE A 63 11.79 5.60 14.70
CA ILE A 63 12.60 5.51 15.91
C ILE A 63 12.16 6.61 16.88
N GLY A 64 11.74 6.24 18.10
CA GLY A 64 11.42 7.19 19.17
C GLY A 64 9.92 7.40 19.50
N ASP A 65 9.02 6.58 18.96
CA ASP A 65 7.59 6.66 19.32
C ASP A 65 7.30 5.92 20.64
N ASN A 66 7.00 6.66 21.72
CA ASN A 66 6.73 6.13 23.06
C ASN A 66 5.26 5.74 23.28
N GLY A 67 4.44 5.78 22.22
CA GLY A 67 3.03 5.40 22.27
C GLY A 67 2.83 3.90 22.49
N VAL A 68 1.77 3.53 23.20
CA VAL A 68 1.33 2.13 23.32
C VAL A 68 0.33 1.84 22.21
N GLU A 69 0.53 0.75 21.47
CA GLU A 69 -0.44 0.27 20.48
C GLU A 69 -1.80 0.03 21.14
N ARG A 70 -2.81 0.79 20.70
CA ARG A 70 -4.20 0.66 21.16
C ARG A 70 -5.01 -0.20 20.21
N SER A 71 -4.94 0.07 18.91
CA SER A 71 -5.80 -0.59 17.93
C SER A 71 -5.23 -0.54 16.50
N ARG A 72 -5.83 -1.31 15.59
CA ARG A 72 -5.56 -1.27 14.13
C ARG A 72 -6.86 -0.97 13.37
N PRO A 73 -7.26 0.31 13.28
CA PRO A 73 -8.57 0.66 12.74
C PRO A 73 -8.70 0.26 11.27
N LEU A 74 -9.76 -0.49 10.92
CA LEU A 74 -10.00 -0.89 9.53
C LEU A 74 -10.28 0.30 8.60
N THR A 75 -10.80 1.40 9.13
CA THR A 75 -11.15 2.59 8.35
C THR A 75 -10.00 3.59 8.22
N ALA A 76 -8.89 3.38 8.92
CA ALA A 76 -7.71 4.23 8.80
C ALA A 76 -7.20 4.22 7.35
N ALA A 77 -6.88 5.41 6.87
CA ALA A 77 -6.47 5.67 5.51
C ALA A 77 -5.17 6.46 5.49
N ARG A 78 -4.37 6.18 4.47
CA ARG A 78 -3.22 6.98 4.06
C ARG A 78 -3.59 7.75 2.81
N ILE A 79 -3.35 9.06 2.86
CA ILE A 79 -3.55 10.00 1.76
C ILE A 79 -2.16 10.42 1.29
N GLU A 80 -1.86 10.17 0.02
CA GLU A 80 -0.61 10.56 -0.63
C GLU A 80 -0.88 11.77 -1.53
N PHE A 81 -0.11 12.83 -1.32
CA PHE A 81 -0.24 14.09 -2.02
C PHE A 81 0.75 14.18 -3.19
N ALA A 82 0.48 15.08 -4.13
CA ALA A 82 1.29 15.29 -5.33
C ALA A 82 2.71 15.79 -5.04
N ASP A 83 2.92 16.43 -3.88
CA ASP A 83 4.21 16.88 -3.37
C ASP A 83 5.02 15.75 -2.70
N GLY A 84 4.46 14.54 -2.62
CA GLY A 84 5.07 13.38 -1.97
C GLY A 84 4.81 13.31 -0.46
N ASN A 85 4.12 14.29 0.13
CA ASN A 85 3.73 14.24 1.53
C ASN A 85 2.64 13.18 1.75
N ARG A 86 2.61 12.64 2.97
CA ARG A 86 1.66 11.60 3.38
C ARG A 86 0.99 11.98 4.68
N VAL A 87 -0.32 11.81 4.72
CA VAL A 87 -1.11 12.03 5.93
C VAL A 87 -1.90 10.76 6.26
N LEU A 88 -1.94 10.42 7.54
CA LEU A 88 -2.72 9.32 8.09
C LEU A 88 -3.96 9.88 8.78
N GLY A 89 -5.13 9.30 8.51
CA GLY A 89 -6.38 9.74 9.09
C GLY A 89 -7.57 8.89 8.67
N TYR A 90 -8.76 9.45 8.79
CA TYR A 90 -10.02 8.82 8.44
C TYR A 90 -10.74 9.65 7.39
N VAL A 91 -10.98 9.04 6.23
CA VAL A 91 -11.77 9.67 5.17
C VAL A 91 -13.25 9.51 5.50
N VAL A 92 -13.93 10.64 5.70
CA VAL A 92 -15.34 10.68 6.12
C VAL A 92 -16.30 10.96 4.96
N SER A 93 -15.95 11.88 4.06
CA SER A 93 -16.78 12.23 2.91
C SER A 93 -15.99 12.86 1.77
N VAL A 94 -16.61 12.91 0.60
CA VAL A 94 -16.13 13.68 -0.56
C VAL A 94 -17.20 14.72 -0.86
N ARG A 95 -16.82 15.94 -1.24
CA ARG A 95 -17.75 16.91 -1.82
C ARG A 95 -17.33 17.27 -3.24
N ASN A 96 -18.28 17.28 -4.16
CA ASN A 96 -18.03 17.67 -5.55
C ASN A 96 -18.07 19.20 -5.74
N ALA A 97 -17.78 19.68 -6.96
CA ALA A 97 -17.81 21.10 -7.31
C ALA A 97 -19.14 21.80 -7.00
N GLY A 98 -20.26 21.06 -7.05
CA GLY A 98 -21.59 21.55 -6.70
C GLY A 98 -21.87 21.60 -5.19
N GLY A 99 -20.90 21.24 -4.35
CA GLY A 99 -21.05 21.18 -2.90
C GLY A 99 -21.84 19.98 -2.39
N VAL A 100 -22.19 19.02 -3.26
CA VAL A 100 -22.91 17.82 -2.86
C VAL A 100 -21.96 16.88 -2.12
N ILE A 101 -22.36 16.47 -0.91
CA ILE A 101 -21.58 15.54 -0.08
C ILE A 101 -21.95 14.10 -0.46
N GLU A 102 -20.93 13.34 -0.82
CA GLU A 102 -21.01 11.95 -1.25
C GLU A 102 -20.18 11.05 -0.33
N GLN A 103 -20.53 9.76 -0.31
CA GLN A 103 -19.71 8.77 0.37
C GLN A 103 -18.39 8.54 -0.37
N PRO A 104 -17.27 8.40 0.36
CA PRO A 104 -16.01 8.09 -0.29
C PRO A 104 -16.08 6.70 -0.93
N PRO A 105 -15.35 6.46 -2.03
CA PRO A 105 -15.27 5.15 -2.65
C PRO A 105 -14.97 4.04 -1.63
N SER A 106 -15.71 2.93 -1.76
CA SER A 106 -15.60 1.78 -0.85
C SER A 106 -14.31 0.96 -1.07
N GLY A 107 -13.61 1.21 -2.17
CA GLY A 107 -12.36 0.58 -2.54
C GLY A 107 -11.27 0.71 -1.47
N THR A 108 -10.33 -0.24 -1.48
CA THR A 108 -9.19 -0.23 -0.55
C THR A 108 -8.08 0.72 -1.00
N ALA A 109 -7.99 1.01 -2.29
CA ALA A 109 -7.20 2.12 -2.84
C ALA A 109 -7.98 2.75 -4.00
N TRP A 110 -7.92 4.06 -4.13
CA TRP A 110 -8.57 4.81 -5.20
C TRP A 110 -7.91 6.18 -5.38
N GLN A 111 -8.15 6.79 -6.54
CA GLN A 111 -7.71 8.14 -6.87
C GLN A 111 -8.94 9.02 -7.07
N PRO A 112 -8.90 10.31 -6.70
CA PRO A 112 -10.00 11.22 -7.00
C PRO A 112 -10.24 11.29 -8.50
N VAL A 113 -11.49 11.07 -8.92
CA VAL A 113 -11.87 11.01 -10.35
C VAL A 113 -11.88 12.40 -10.98
N THR A 114 -12.26 13.41 -10.19
CA THR A 114 -12.32 14.82 -10.63
C THR A 114 -11.34 15.66 -9.83
N ARG A 115 -10.77 16.67 -10.48
CA ARG A 115 -9.91 17.67 -9.81
C ARG A 115 -10.73 18.65 -8.97
N GLU A 116 -11.98 18.88 -9.38
CA GLU A 116 -12.93 19.76 -8.72
C GLU A 116 -13.74 19.00 -7.65
N CYS A 117 -13.05 18.40 -6.70
CA CYS A 117 -13.65 17.89 -5.48
C CYS A 117 -12.80 18.23 -4.25
N GLU A 118 -13.38 18.06 -3.08
CA GLU A 118 -12.66 18.13 -1.81
C GLU A 118 -12.94 16.89 -0.96
N LEU A 119 -11.90 16.40 -0.31
CA LEU A 119 -11.92 15.24 0.57
C LEU A 119 -11.98 15.70 2.02
N ALA A 120 -12.95 15.23 2.78
CA ALA A 120 -12.99 15.43 4.22
C ALA A 120 -12.18 14.35 4.95
N LEU A 121 -11.21 14.81 5.72
CA LEU A 121 -10.28 14.02 6.51
C LEU A 121 -10.41 14.37 8.00
N ILE A 122 -10.42 13.36 8.86
CA ILE A 122 -10.26 13.52 10.30
C ILE A 122 -8.96 12.85 10.74
N GLN A 123 -8.15 13.56 11.52
CA GLN A 123 -7.05 12.97 12.27
C GLN A 123 -7.45 12.90 13.76
N PRO A 124 -6.94 11.92 14.54
CA PRO A 124 -7.27 11.86 15.95
C PRO A 124 -6.88 13.17 16.67
N GLY A 125 -7.81 13.74 17.45
CA GLY A 125 -7.59 15.00 18.17
C GLY A 125 -7.74 16.27 17.32
N GLU A 126 -7.97 16.16 16.01
CA GLU A 126 -8.07 17.30 15.10
C GLU A 126 -9.50 17.49 14.54
N PRO A 127 -9.90 18.72 14.17
CA PRO A 127 -11.15 18.97 13.47
C PRO A 127 -11.13 18.40 12.04
N VAL A 128 -12.31 18.31 11.42
CA VAL A 128 -12.43 17.90 10.00
C VAL A 128 -11.67 18.89 9.12
N ALA A 129 -10.68 18.38 8.38
CA ALA A 129 -9.96 19.13 7.36
C ALA A 129 -10.51 18.78 5.96
N TRP A 130 -10.80 19.80 5.16
CA TRP A 130 -11.12 19.63 3.74
C TRP A 130 -9.86 19.84 2.91
N ARG A 131 -9.56 18.88 2.03
CA ARG A 131 -8.39 18.91 1.14
C ARG A 131 -8.82 18.85 -0.30
N ALA A 132 -8.22 19.66 -1.17
CA ALA A 132 -8.52 19.65 -2.59
C ALA A 132 -8.10 18.31 -3.21
N CYS A 133 -9.01 17.68 -3.95
CA CYS A 133 -8.74 16.44 -4.68
C CYS A 133 -7.63 16.61 -5.72
N ALA A 134 -7.45 17.82 -6.26
CA ALA A 134 -6.38 18.14 -7.20
C ALA A 134 -4.96 17.90 -6.64
N GLU A 135 -4.80 17.92 -5.32
CA GLU A 135 -3.52 17.70 -4.63
C GLU A 135 -3.30 16.24 -4.24
N ILE A 136 -4.33 15.39 -4.35
CA ILE A 136 -4.30 14.00 -3.86
C ILE A 136 -4.01 13.05 -5.02
N VAL A 137 -2.95 12.27 -4.87
CA VAL A 137 -2.55 11.24 -5.84
C VAL A 137 -3.23 9.91 -5.53
N GLU A 138 -3.34 9.55 -4.27
CA GLU A 138 -3.91 8.27 -3.87
C GLU A 138 -4.51 8.34 -2.46
N VAL A 139 -5.66 7.69 -2.29
CA VAL A 139 -6.22 7.35 -0.98
C VAL A 139 -6.20 5.84 -0.85
N SER A 140 -5.58 5.33 0.23
CA SER A 140 -5.44 3.90 0.49
C SER A 140 -5.85 3.54 1.91
N LYS A 141 -6.41 2.35 2.12
CA LYS A 141 -6.84 1.78 3.40
C LYS A 141 -6.07 0.48 3.67
N PRO A 142 -4.79 0.56 4.08
CA PRO A 142 -3.90 -0.61 4.17
C PRO A 142 -4.46 -1.74 5.03
N ASN A 143 -5.14 -1.41 6.13
CA ASN A 143 -5.73 -2.38 7.05
C ASN A 143 -6.88 -3.21 6.47
N ARG A 144 -7.52 -2.75 5.38
CA ARG A 144 -8.54 -3.54 4.65
C ARG A 144 -7.98 -4.32 3.48
N MET A 145 -6.72 -4.07 3.10
CA MET A 145 -6.11 -4.73 1.95
C MET A 145 -5.67 -6.15 2.30
N ARG A 146 -5.98 -7.09 1.41
CA ARG A 146 -5.36 -8.41 1.41
C ARG A 146 -3.92 -8.31 0.93
N LEU A 147 -3.08 -9.29 1.28
CA LEU A 147 -1.66 -9.32 0.92
C LEU A 147 -1.42 -9.11 -0.59
N VAL A 148 -2.19 -9.78 -1.45
CA VAL A 148 -2.08 -9.65 -2.91
C VAL A 148 -2.41 -8.24 -3.39
N THR A 149 -3.41 -7.58 -2.79
CA THR A 149 -3.78 -6.20 -3.11
C THR A 149 -2.66 -5.23 -2.71
N ARG A 150 -2.05 -5.45 -1.54
CA ARG A 150 -0.89 -4.66 -1.09
C ARG A 150 0.29 -4.81 -2.04
N ALA A 151 0.62 -6.05 -2.42
CA ALA A 151 1.70 -6.32 -3.37
C ALA A 151 1.45 -5.67 -4.72
N ARG A 152 0.23 -5.77 -5.26
CA ARG A 152 -0.15 -5.10 -6.52
C ARG A 152 0.01 -3.59 -6.43
N LEU A 153 -0.45 -2.99 -5.33
CA LEU A 153 -0.34 -1.55 -5.11
C LEU A 153 1.12 -1.11 -5.01
N ALA A 154 1.93 -1.84 -4.24
CA ALA A 154 3.36 -1.58 -4.10
C ALA A 154 4.10 -1.64 -5.45
N VAL A 155 3.79 -2.62 -6.29
CA VAL A 155 4.36 -2.72 -7.65
C VAL A 155 3.84 -1.60 -8.56
N ALA A 156 2.55 -1.26 -8.50
CA ALA A 156 1.98 -0.16 -9.29
C ALA A 156 2.66 1.18 -8.98
N ARG A 157 3.02 1.40 -7.71
CA ARG A 157 3.75 2.57 -7.25
C ARG A 157 5.23 2.55 -7.63
N ALA A 158 5.86 1.38 -7.63
CA ALA A 158 7.23 1.21 -8.09
C ALA A 158 7.39 1.42 -9.61
N PHE A 159 6.33 1.16 -10.38
CA PHE A 159 6.31 1.26 -11.83
C PHE A 159 5.06 2.01 -12.32
N PRO A 160 4.98 3.33 -12.11
CA PRO A 160 3.88 4.14 -12.61
C PRO A 160 3.87 4.08 -14.15
N GLY A 161 2.88 3.37 -14.72
CA GLY A 161 2.71 3.18 -16.16
C GLY A 161 2.70 1.72 -16.65
N LEU A 162 3.11 0.75 -15.82
CA LEU A 162 3.13 -0.68 -16.19
C LEU A 162 1.81 -1.40 -15.87
N LEU A 163 1.00 -0.81 -14.97
CA LEU A 163 -0.28 -1.35 -14.49
C LEU A 163 -1.44 -0.36 -14.65
N SER A 164 -1.30 0.64 -15.53
CA SER A 164 -2.42 1.48 -15.93
C SER A 164 -3.42 0.62 -16.72
N PRO A 165 -4.73 0.63 -16.36
CA PRO A 165 -5.75 0.03 -17.22
C PRO A 165 -5.81 0.71 -18.59
#